data_AF-A0A2J0L621-F1
#
_entry.id   AF-A0A2J0L621-F1
#
_cell.length_a   1.000
_cell.length_b   1.000
_cell.length_c   1.000
_cell.angle_alpha   90.00
_cell.angle_beta   90.00
_cell.angle_gamma   90.00
#
_symmetry.space_group_name_H-M   'P 1'
#
loop_
_entity.id
_entity.type
_entity.pdbx_description
1 polymer ?
#
loop_
_entity_poly.entity_id
_entity_poly.type
_entity_poly.pdbx_seq_one_letter_code
_entity_poly.pdbx_strand_id
1 'polypeptide(L)'
;MHWGAPAYLNLFLLVPALIAFFVFAGIDKRKKIEKFGDAALIKRLSLSKSLAMERVKKILIVIAVSFLILSLARPQIGSRLTMTKRYGVDIMIAIDTSLSMLAQDIKPDRIEKAKLEL
;
A
#
# COMPACT_ATOMS: atom_id res chain seq x y z
N MET A 1 -3.83 -4.78 -6.11
CA MET A 1 -3.47 -5.03 -4.70
C MET A 1 -4.13 -3.94 -3.89
N HIS A 2 -4.99 -4.31 -2.96
CA HIS A 2 -5.80 -3.36 -2.19
C HIS A 2 -5.32 -3.41 -0.75
N TRP A 3 -5.27 -2.25 -0.09
CA TRP A 3 -4.90 -2.17 1.32
C TRP A 3 -6.19 -2.05 2.10
N GLY A 4 -6.44 -2.98 3.03
CA GLY A 4 -7.65 -2.93 3.86
C GLY A 4 -7.66 -1.69 4.77
N ALA A 5 -6.49 -1.19 5.16
CA ALA A 5 -6.34 0.00 5.97
C ALA A 5 -5.07 0.80 5.55
N PRO A 6 -5.14 1.56 4.44
CA PRO A 6 -3.97 2.25 3.89
C PRO A 6 -3.39 3.31 4.82
N ALA A 7 -4.18 3.86 5.75
CA ALA A 7 -3.72 4.86 6.72
C ALA A 7 -2.54 4.39 7.58
N TYR A 8 -2.45 3.08 7.86
CA TYR A 8 -1.33 2.52 8.64
C TYR A 8 0.00 2.53 7.89
N LEU A 9 0.01 2.72 6.56
CA LEU A 9 1.26 2.94 5.82
C LEU A 9 1.97 4.23 6.24
N ASN A 10 1.25 5.23 6.78
CA ASN A 10 1.87 6.44 7.30
C ASN A 10 2.80 6.16 8.50
N LEU A 11 2.57 5.06 9.23
CA LEU A 11 3.47 4.65 10.33
C LEU A 11 4.86 4.24 9.83
N PHE A 12 5.04 4.01 8.53
CA PHE A 12 6.36 3.74 7.97
C PHE A 12 7.33 4.93 8.15
N LEU A 13 6.83 6.15 8.38
CA LEU A 13 7.65 7.29 8.81
C LEU A 13 8.32 7.09 10.19
N LEU A 14 7.81 6.19 11.03
CA LEU A 14 8.46 5.86 12.30
C LEU A 14 9.71 4.99 12.10
N VAL A 15 9.84 4.28 10.98
CA VAL A 15 11.01 3.44 10.68
C VAL A 15 12.29 4.28 10.56
N PRO A 16 12.36 5.36 9.76
CA PRO A 16 13.55 6.22 9.72
C PRO A 16 13.80 6.92 11.06
N ALA A 17 12.76 7.28 11.82
CA ALA A 17 12.92 7.83 13.17
C ALA A 17 13.58 6.81 14.13
N LEU A 18 13.17 5.53 14.06
CA LEU A 18 13.76 4.44 14.83
C LEU A 18 15.22 4.17 14.44
N ILE A 19 15.52 4.22 13.14
CA ILE A 19 16.90 4.10 12.64
C ILE A 19 17.75 5.26 13.17
N ALA A 20 17.26 6.50 13.06
CA ALA A 20 17.95 7.68 13.57
C ALA A 20 18.21 7.55 15.08
N PHE A 21 17.23 7.10 15.86
CA PHE A 21 17.39 6.82 17.29
C PHE A 21 18.54 5.83 17.55
N PHE A 22 18.61 4.71 16.83
CA PHE A 22 19.70 3.75 16.99
C PHE A 22 21.07 4.31 16.61
N VAL A 23 21.12 5.20 15.60
CA VAL A 23 22.35 5.90 15.20
C VAL A 23 22.78 6.89 16.28
N PHE A 24 21.88 7.76 16.74
CA PHE A 24 22.17 8.73 17.81
C PHE A 24 22.59 8.06 19.11
N ALA A 25 21.90 7.00 19.53
CA ALA A 25 22.28 6.21 20.70
C ALA A 25 23.66 5.55 20.52
N GLY A 26 24.02 5.15 19.29
CA GLY A 26 25.35 4.64 18.97
C GLY A 26 26.45 5.68 19.07
N ILE A 27 26.19 6.91 18.61
CA ILE A 27 27.12 8.04 18.69
C ILE A 27 27.30 8.50 20.13
N ASP A 28 26.21 8.67 20.88
CA ASP A 28 26.25 9.09 22.29
C ASP A 28 27.00 8.07 23.16
N LYS A 29 26.76 6.77 22.93
CA LYS A 29 27.52 5.70 23.58
C LYS A 29 29.03 5.81 23.33
N ARG A 30 29.45 6.12 22.10
CA ARG A 30 30.89 6.33 21.78
C ARG A 30 31.46 7.53 22.53
N LYS A 31 30.78 8.67 22.52
CA LYS A 31 31.20 9.89 23.22
C LYS A 31 31.33 9.67 24.73
N LYS A 32 30.42 8.91 25.34
CA LYS A 32 30.48 8.55 26.77
C LYS A 32 31.66 7.65 27.10
N ILE A 33 31.96 6.67 26.24
CA ILE A 33 33.12 5.78 26.40
C ILE A 33 34.43 6.57 26.31
N GLU A 34 34.52 7.54 25.41
CA GLU A 34 35.68 8.43 25.29
C GLU A 34 35.85 9.36 26.50
N LYS A 35 34.75 9.85 27.09
CA LYS A 35 34.77 10.69 28.30
C LYS A 35 35.13 9.96 29.59
N PHE A 36 34.92 8.65 29.69
CA PHE A 36 35.18 7.87 30.91
C PHE A 36 36.66 7.48 31.11
N GLY A 37 37.57 8.04 30.32
CA GLY A 37 39.00 8.13 30.64
C GLY A 37 39.85 6.90 30.29
N ASP A 38 39.26 5.72 30.12
CA ASP A 38 40.00 4.54 29.67
C ASP A 38 39.20 3.68 28.68
N ALA A 39 39.25 4.10 27.41
CA ALA A 39 38.64 3.37 26.30
C ALA A 39 39.21 1.94 26.18
N ALA A 40 40.45 1.69 26.63
CA ALA A 40 41.06 0.36 26.60
C ALA A 40 40.48 -0.55 27.70
N LEU A 41 40.20 -0.01 28.90
CA LEU A 41 39.56 -0.73 30.00
C LEU A 41 38.11 -1.10 29.67
N ILE A 42 37.34 -0.15 29.14
CA ILE A 42 35.95 -0.40 28.70
C ILE A 42 35.92 -1.40 27.54
N LYS A 43 36.85 -1.27 26.58
CA LYS A 43 36.95 -2.22 25.47
C LYS A 43 37.32 -3.61 25.97
N ARG A 44 38.19 -3.75 26.98
CA ARG A 44 38.50 -5.02 27.66
C ARG A 44 37.29 -5.63 28.36
N LEU A 45 36.50 -4.83 29.07
CA LEU A 45 35.22 -5.28 29.67
C LEU A 45 34.17 -5.63 28.61
N SER A 46 34.17 -4.94 27.47
CA SER A 46 33.22 -5.16 26.37
C SER A 46 33.67 -6.20 25.34
N LEU A 47 34.87 -6.77 25.44
CA LEU A 47 35.41 -7.78 24.51
C LEU A 47 34.49 -9.00 24.39
N SER A 48 33.66 -9.25 25.40
CA SER A 48 32.62 -10.30 25.39
C SER A 48 31.44 -9.99 24.46
N LYS A 49 31.27 -8.74 24.00
CA LYS A 49 30.10 -8.30 23.25
C LYS A 49 30.41 -8.16 21.76
N SER A 50 29.92 -9.09 20.96
CA SER A 50 30.01 -9.04 19.49
C SER A 50 29.26 -7.82 18.94
N LEU A 51 30.00 -6.86 18.37
CA LEU A 51 29.43 -5.69 17.69
C LEU A 51 28.58 -6.10 16.48
N ALA A 52 28.95 -7.18 15.79
CA ALA A 52 28.16 -7.74 14.70
C ALA A 52 26.79 -8.21 15.19
N MET A 53 26.77 -8.95 16.30
CA MET A 53 25.51 -9.43 16.90
C MET A 53 24.64 -8.26 17.40
N GLU A 54 25.23 -7.19 17.93
CA GLU A 54 24.48 -5.98 18.31
C GLU A 54 23.86 -5.27 17.08
N ARG A 55 24.58 -5.20 15.95
CA ARG A 55 24.03 -4.66 14.69
C ARG A 55 22.91 -5.54 14.14
N VAL A 56 23.11 -6.86 14.11
CA VAL A 56 22.09 -7.82 13.65
C VAL A 56 20.81 -7.66 14.47
N LYS A 57 20.90 -7.57 15.81
CA LYS A 57 19.74 -7.33 16.66
C LYS A 57 18.98 -6.03 16.30
N LYS A 58 19.70 -4.92 16.08
CA LYS A 58 19.08 -3.64 15.67
C LYS A 58 18.38 -3.75 14.32
N ILE A 59 19.03 -4.38 13.34
CA ILE A 59 18.44 -4.62 12.01
C ILE A 59 17.19 -5.50 12.13
N LEU A 60 17.26 -6.56 12.94
CA LEU A 60 16.13 -7.46 13.16
C LEU A 60 14.93 -6.74 13.77
N ILE A 61 15.16 -5.83 14.73
CA ILE A 61 14.10 -5.00 15.33
C ILE A 61 13.46 -4.10 14.27
N VAL A 62 14.26 -3.44 13.42
CA VAL A 62 13.74 -2.58 12.35
C VAL A 62 12.90 -3.37 11.34
N ILE A 63 13.36 -4.57 10.97
CA ILE A 63 12.62 -5.48 10.07
C ILE A 63 11.32 -5.94 10.74
N ALA A 64 11.36 -6.33 12.02
CA ALA A 64 10.18 -6.76 12.76
C ALA A 64 9.11 -5.66 12.84
N VAL A 65 9.52 -4.42 13.14
CA VAL A 65 8.62 -3.25 13.15
C VAL A 65 8.04 -3.00 11.76
N SER A 66 8.85 -3.09 10.71
CA SER A 66 8.39 -2.95 9.32
C SER A 66 7.33 -4.00 8.98
N PHE A 67 7.54 -5.27 9.35
CA PHE A 67 6.55 -6.32 9.12
C PHE A 67 5.28 -6.15 9.95
N LEU A 68 5.38 -5.61 11.17
CA LEU A 68 4.22 -5.30 12.00
C LEU A 68 3.38 -4.20 11.36
N ILE A 69 4.00 -3.15 10.82
CA ILE A 69 3.31 -2.09 10.06
C ILE A 69 2.64 -2.67 8.80
N LEU A 70 3.34 -3.53 8.06
CA LEU A 70 2.77 -4.20 6.88
C LEU A 70 1.57 -5.09 7.24
N SER A 71 1.65 -5.82 8.35
CA SER A 71 0.53 -6.63 8.86
C SER A 71 -0.69 -5.75 9.19
N LEU A 72 -0.49 -4.60 9.84
CA LEU A 72 -1.54 -3.63 10.16
C LEU A 72 -2.16 -3.00 8.90
N ALA A 73 -1.35 -2.73 7.87
CA ALA A 73 -1.83 -2.19 6.60
C ALA A 73 -2.77 -3.17 5.84
N ARG A 74 -2.78 -4.46 6.25
CA ARG A 74 -3.62 -5.53 5.69
C ARG A 74 -3.55 -5.58 4.15
N PRO A 75 -2.40 -5.98 3.57
CA PRO A 75 -2.29 -6.21 2.13
C PRO A 75 -3.26 -7.31 1.72
N GLN A 76 -4.22 -6.98 0.86
CA GLN A 76 -5.18 -7.94 0.30
C GLN A 76 -4.81 -8.21 -1.15
N ILE A 77 -4.45 -9.47 -1.40
CA ILE A 77 -4.17 -10.00 -2.73
C ILE A 77 -5.35 -10.90 -3.10
N GLY A 78 -6.06 -10.54 -4.17
CA GLY A 78 -7.25 -11.25 -4.63
C GLY A 78 -8.21 -10.35 -5.40
N SER A 79 -9.11 -10.98 -6.16
CA SER A 79 -10.21 -10.31 -6.81
C SER A 79 -11.37 -10.18 -5.83
N ARG A 80 -11.79 -8.95 -5.54
CA ARG A 80 -13.10 -8.72 -4.93
C ARG A 80 -14.09 -8.65 -6.08
N LEU A 81 -15.20 -9.39 -5.99
CA LEU A 81 -16.40 -9.05 -6.74
C LEU A 81 -16.84 -7.69 -6.19
N THR A 82 -16.33 -6.61 -6.77
CA THR A 82 -16.90 -5.30 -6.58
C THR A 82 -18.29 -5.41 -7.19
N MET A 83 -19.27 -5.66 -6.33
CA MET A 83 -20.68 -5.45 -6.64
C MET A 83 -20.83 -3.94 -6.83
N THR A 84 -20.29 -3.44 -7.93
CA THR A 84 -20.63 -2.12 -8.44
C THR A 84 -22.14 -2.14 -8.47
N LYS A 85 -22.77 -1.30 -7.65
CA LYS A 85 -24.20 -1.05 -7.77
C LYS A 85 -24.40 -0.56 -9.19
N ARG A 86 -24.70 -1.47 -10.11
CA ARG A 86 -25.34 -1.13 -11.38
C ARG A 86 -26.70 -0.63 -10.95
N TYR A 87 -26.78 0.67 -10.70
CA TYR A 87 -28.06 1.34 -10.73
C TYR A 87 -28.63 0.96 -12.09
N GLY A 88 -29.75 0.23 -12.10
CA GLY A 88 -30.51 0.04 -13.33
C GLY A 88 -30.77 1.45 -13.85
N VAL A 89 -30.14 1.78 -14.97
CA VAL A 89 -30.45 3.03 -15.65
C VAL A 89 -31.76 2.77 -16.37
N ASP A 90 -32.78 3.54 -16.04
CA ASP A 90 -34.02 3.55 -16.81
C ASP A 90 -33.71 4.17 -18.18
N ILE A 91 -33.67 3.35 -19.22
CA ILE A 91 -33.39 3.79 -20.59
C ILE A 91 -34.74 4.07 -21.27
N MET A 92 -34.98 5.33 -21.60
CA MET A 92 -36.08 5.74 -22.47
C MET A 92 -35.57 5.82 -23.92
N ILE A 93 -36.13 4.99 -24.80
CA ILE A 93 -35.80 5.01 -26.23
C ILE A 93 -36.92 5.75 -26.96
N ALA A 94 -36.59 6.86 -27.63
CA ALA A 94 -37.50 7.57 -28.51
C ALA A 94 -37.17 7.22 -29.97
N ILE A 95 -38.15 6.66 -30.69
CA ILE A 95 -38.02 6.27 -32.09
C ILE A 95 -38.89 7.22 -32.92
N ASP A 96 -38.35 7.75 -34.02
CA ASP A 96 -39.12 8.55 -34.97
C ASP A 96 -40.17 7.67 -35.68
N THR A 97 -41.36 8.23 -35.89
CA THR A 97 -42.49 7.57 -36.58
C THR A 97 -42.90 8.30 -37.86
N SER A 98 -42.05 9.21 -38.34
CA SER A 98 -42.26 9.91 -39.60
C SER A 98 -42.36 8.95 -40.80
N LEU A 99 -43.00 9.39 -41.88
CA LEU A 99 -43.13 8.60 -43.12
C LEU A 99 -41.78 8.14 -43.69
N SER A 100 -40.71 8.88 -43.40
CA SER A 100 -39.36 8.51 -43.83
C SER A 100 -38.85 7.21 -43.18
N MET A 101 -39.45 6.80 -42.06
CA MET A 101 -39.09 5.56 -41.35
C MET A 101 -39.72 4.30 -41.97
N LEU A 102 -40.68 4.46 -42.87
CA LEU A 102 -41.23 3.39 -43.72
C LEU A 102 -40.38 3.14 -44.98
N ALA A 103 -39.27 3.87 -45.15
CA ALA A 103 -38.36 3.65 -46.26
C ALA A 103 -37.70 2.27 -46.18
N GLN A 104 -37.57 1.62 -47.34
CA GLN A 104 -37.02 0.26 -47.50
C GLN A 104 -35.58 0.25 -48.02
N ASP A 105 -34.88 1.38 -47.94
CA ASP A 105 -33.44 1.44 -48.21
C ASP A 105 -32.65 0.51 -47.28
N ILE A 106 -33.23 0.19 -46.12
CA ILE A 106 -32.80 -0.87 -45.24
C ILE A 106 -33.97 -1.84 -45.02
N LYS A 107 -33.78 -3.12 -45.37
CA LYS A 107 -34.83 -4.15 -45.20
C LYS A 107 -35.02 -4.51 -43.72
N PRO A 108 -36.26 -4.78 -43.27
CA PRO A 108 -37.52 -4.69 -44.01
C PRO A 108 -37.98 -3.24 -44.26
N ASP A 109 -38.09 -2.41 -43.23
CA ASP A 109 -38.06 -0.95 -43.30
C ASP A 109 -37.28 -0.40 -42.08
N ARG A 110 -36.96 0.90 -42.07
CA ARG A 110 -36.13 1.49 -41.00
C ARG A 110 -36.77 1.34 -39.62
N ILE A 111 -38.09 1.42 -39.50
CA ILE A 111 -38.79 1.33 -38.20
C ILE A 111 -38.84 -0.11 -37.68
N GLU A 112 -39.10 -1.10 -38.53
CA GLU A 112 -39.07 -2.51 -38.16
C GLU A 112 -37.66 -2.98 -37.83
N LYS A 113 -36.65 -2.50 -38.57
CA LYS A 113 -35.25 -2.78 -38.23
C LYS A 113 -34.84 -2.16 -36.90
N ALA A 114 -35.23 -0.93 -36.61
CA ALA A 114 -34.95 -0.29 -35.32
C ALA A 114 -35.56 -1.09 -34.16
N LYS A 115 -36.77 -1.65 -34.32
CA LYS A 115 -37.39 -2.53 -33.31
C LYS A 115 -36.66 -3.86 -33.11
N LEU A 116 -35.91 -4.35 -34.11
CA LEU A 116 -35.16 -5.61 -34.03
C LEU A 116 -33.78 -5.46 -33.37
N GLU A 117 -33.16 -4.29 -33.52
CA GLU A 117 -31.83 -3.99 -32.97
C GLU A 117 -31.86 -3.45 -31.52
N LEU A 118 -33.06 -3.15 -31.00
CA LEU A 118 -33.32 -2.75 -29.61
C LEU A 118 -33.68 -3.95 -28.74
#